data_AF-A0A7Y4DAM7-F1
#
_entry.id   AF-A0A7Y4DAM7-F1
#
_cell.length_a   1.000
_cell.length_b   1.000
_cell.length_c   1.000
_cell.angle_alpha   90.00
_cell.angle_beta   90.00
_cell.angle_gamma   90.00
#
_symmetry.space_group_name_H-M   'P 1'
#
loop_
_entity.id
_entity.type
_entity.pdbx_description
1 polymer ?
#
loop_
_entity_poly.entity_id
_entity_poly.type
_entity_poly.pdbx_seq_one_letter_code
_entity_poly.pdbx_strand_id
1 'polypeptide(L)'
;MKLFFTFLLAVFSSLAFANVAPLTAEEAGLLLGAIKWVAGEYYAIVMLSLLALGFIWAQVRQFIKPETLAKAPDWLISILESIAANRGHAKNELDKNPIHFKRMQ
;
A
#
# COMPACT_ATOMS: atom_id res chain seq x y z
N MET A 1 -20.36 -2.20 -14.10
CA MET A 1 -19.37 -3.28 -14.30
C MET A 1 -18.27 -2.89 -15.29
N LYS A 2 -18.54 -2.76 -16.61
CA LYS A 2 -17.49 -2.44 -17.60
C LYS A 2 -16.72 -1.13 -17.32
N LEU A 3 -17.43 -0.03 -17.08
CA LEU A 3 -16.81 1.28 -16.79
C LEU A 3 -15.96 1.30 -15.51
N PHE A 4 -16.36 0.52 -14.49
CA PHE A 4 -15.61 0.38 -13.25
C PHE A 4 -14.28 -0.34 -13.48
N PHE A 5 -14.29 -1.43 -14.25
CA PHE A 5 -13.07 -2.14 -14.64
C PHE A 5 -12.15 -1.30 -15.53
N THR A 6 -12.69 -0.49 -16.45
CA THR A 6 -11.89 0.39 -17.31
C THR A 6 -11.24 1.52 -16.52
N PHE A 7 -11.97 2.13 -15.60
CA PHE A 7 -11.43 3.13 -14.68
C PHE A 7 -10.33 2.54 -13.79
N LEU A 8 -10.54 1.31 -13.28
CA LEU A 8 -9.51 0.59 -12.54
C LEU A 8 -8.25 0.35 -13.38
N LEU A 9 -8.40 -0.20 -14.59
CA LEU A 9 -7.25 -0.50 -15.45
C LEU A 9 -6.44 0.76 -15.76
N ALA A 10 -7.11 1.91 -15.96
CA ALA A 10 -6.46 3.19 -16.18
C ALA A 10 -5.69 3.71 -14.95
N VAL A 11 -6.24 3.57 -13.74
CA VAL A 11 -5.58 3.96 -12.48
C VAL A 11 -4.38 3.05 -12.19
N PHE A 12 -4.52 1.72 -12.34
CA PHE A 12 -3.46 0.76 -12.08
C PHE A 12 -2.36 0.74 -13.15
N SER A 13 -2.62 1.21 -14.39
CA SER A 13 -1.59 1.34 -15.43
C SER A 13 -0.46 2.29 -15.04
N SER A 14 -0.71 3.26 -14.16
CA SER A 14 0.32 4.16 -13.62
C SER A 14 1.34 3.46 -12.71
N LEU A 15 1.01 2.27 -12.19
CA LEU A 15 1.88 1.48 -11.32
C LEU A 15 2.93 0.67 -12.08
N ALA A 16 2.83 0.56 -13.42
CA ALA A 16 3.82 -0.12 -14.26
C ALA A 16 5.22 0.53 -14.22
N PHE A 17 5.31 1.77 -13.73
CA PHE A 17 6.59 2.49 -13.54
C PHE A 17 7.19 2.32 -12.13
N ALA A 18 6.57 1.53 -11.24
CA ALA A 18 7.11 1.29 -9.90
C ALA A 18 8.31 0.34 -9.97
N ASN A 19 9.49 0.80 -9.52
CA ASN A 19 10.73 0.03 -9.48
C ASN A 19 10.76 -0.92 -8.26
N VAL A 20 9.80 -1.85 -8.23
CA VAL A 20 9.67 -2.87 -7.18
C VAL A 20 9.85 -4.23 -7.84
N ALA A 21 10.61 -5.12 -7.20
CA ALA A 21 10.77 -6.48 -7.68
C ALA A 21 9.37 -7.13 -7.84
N PRO A 22 8.99 -7.57 -9.05
CA PRO A 22 7.70 -8.22 -9.25
C PRO A 22 7.67 -9.52 -8.44
N LEU A 23 6.51 -9.83 -7.85
CA LEU A 23 6.31 -11.14 -7.25
C LEU A 23 6.54 -12.23 -8.29
N THR A 24 7.17 -13.32 -7.88
CA THR A 24 7.21 -14.54 -8.69
C THR A 24 5.79 -15.10 -8.86
N ALA A 25 5.58 -15.88 -9.92
CA ALA A 25 4.27 -16.49 -10.18
C ALA A 25 3.80 -17.38 -9.01
N GLU A 26 4.75 -17.99 -8.29
CA GLU A 26 4.52 -18.88 -7.15
C GLU A 26 4.08 -18.08 -5.90
N GLU A 27 4.77 -16.98 -5.59
CA GLU A 27 4.40 -16.08 -4.50
C GLU A 27 3.04 -15.41 -4.76
N ALA A 28 2.79 -14.98 -6.00
CA ALA A 28 1.52 -14.40 -6.40
C ALA A 28 0.38 -15.42 -6.27
N GLY A 29 0.63 -16.68 -6.67
CA GLY A 29 -0.31 -17.79 -6.53
C GLY A 29 -0.66 -18.09 -5.08
N LEU A 30 0.33 -18.10 -4.19
CA LEU A 30 0.14 -18.32 -2.75
C LEU A 30 -0.69 -17.21 -2.10
N LEU A 31 -0.37 -15.94 -2.39
CA LEU A 31 -1.12 -14.78 -1.88
C LEU A 31 -2.56 -14.79 -2.37
N LEU A 32 -2.78 -15.02 -3.67
CA LEU A 32 -4.11 -15.09 -4.24
C LEU A 32 -4.91 -16.27 -3.66
N GLY A 33 -4.25 -17.41 -3.44
CA GLY A 33 -4.82 -18.59 -2.79
C GLY A 33 -5.27 -18.30 -1.35
N ALA A 34 -4.43 -17.63 -0.56
CA ALA A 34 -4.76 -17.24 0.81
C ALA A 34 -5.97 -16.28 0.85
N ILE A 35 -6.01 -15.28 -0.04
CA ILE A 35 -7.13 -14.34 -0.12
C ILE A 35 -8.41 -15.07 -0.54
N LYS A 36 -8.33 -15.98 -1.54
CA LYS A 36 -9.46 -16.82 -1.96
C LYS A 36 -9.97 -17.71 -0.83
N TRP A 37 -9.08 -18.27 -0.03
CA TRP A 37 -9.46 -19.13 1.09
C TRP A 37 -10.23 -18.36 2.18
N VAL A 38 -9.79 -17.13 2.51
CA VAL A 38 -10.45 -16.31 3.54
C VAL A 38 -11.74 -15.65 3.03
N ALA A 39 -11.72 -15.10 1.82
CA ALA A 39 -12.82 -14.30 1.27
C ALA A 39 -13.81 -15.09 0.42
N GLY A 40 -13.52 -16.36 0.11
CA GLY A 40 -14.35 -17.23 -0.72
C GLY A 40 -14.65 -16.60 -2.08
N GLU A 41 -15.92 -16.58 -2.46
CA GLU A 41 -16.39 -16.00 -3.74
C GLU A 41 -16.19 -14.48 -3.84
N TYR A 42 -16.07 -13.79 -2.69
CA TYR A 42 -15.90 -12.34 -2.64
C TYR A 42 -14.44 -11.91 -2.79
N TYR A 43 -13.50 -12.83 -2.98
CA TYR A 43 -12.06 -12.54 -3.05
C TYR A 43 -11.71 -11.44 -4.05
N ALA A 44 -12.39 -11.40 -5.19
CA ALA A 44 -12.14 -10.40 -6.22
C ALA A 44 -12.51 -8.99 -5.73
N ILE A 45 -13.64 -8.85 -5.04
CA ILE A 45 -14.10 -7.57 -4.48
C ILE A 45 -13.18 -7.16 -3.32
N VAL A 46 -12.84 -8.09 -2.42
CA VAL A 46 -11.94 -7.83 -1.28
C VAL A 46 -10.57 -7.36 -1.76
N MET A 47 -9.96 -8.08 -2.70
CA MET A 47 -8.66 -7.71 -3.27
C MET A 47 -8.71 -6.33 -3.92
N LEU A 48 -9.76 -6.05 -4.68
CA LEU A 48 -9.94 -4.78 -5.35
C LEU A 48 -10.16 -3.62 -4.37
N SER A 49 -10.91 -3.84 -3.30
CA SER A 49 -11.07 -2.86 -2.21
C SER A 49 -9.75 -2.58 -1.50
N LEU A 50 -8.95 -3.61 -1.20
CA LEU A 50 -7.64 -3.45 -0.57
C LEU A 50 -6.67 -2.68 -1.46
N LEU A 51 -6.63 -2.99 -2.76
CA LEU A 51 -5.81 -2.28 -3.72
C LEU A 51 -6.25 -0.82 -3.89
N ALA A 52 -7.55 -0.56 -3.96
CA ALA A 52 -8.09 0.80 -4.07
C ALA A 52 -7.79 1.63 -2.82
N LEU A 53 -8.02 1.09 -1.63
CA LEU A 53 -7.69 1.75 -0.36
C LEU A 53 -6.20 2.01 -0.22
N GLY A 54 -5.37 1.03 -0.59
CA GLY A 54 -3.91 1.18 -0.57
C GLY A 54 -3.43 2.27 -1.52
N PHE A 55 -3.98 2.31 -2.73
CA PHE A 55 -3.68 3.36 -3.70
C PHE A 55 -4.09 4.75 -3.19
N ILE A 56 -5.34 4.91 -2.72
CA ILE A 56 -5.82 6.18 -2.16
C ILE A 56 -4.92 6.62 -1.01
N TRP A 57 -4.59 5.72 -0.10
CA TRP A 57 -3.71 6.03 1.02
C TRP A 57 -2.31 6.44 0.56
N ALA A 58 -1.73 5.76 -0.44
CA ALA A 58 -0.44 6.14 -1.00
C ALA A 58 -0.45 7.58 -1.56
N GLN A 59 -1.52 8.00 -2.22
CA GLN A 59 -1.68 9.39 -2.70
C GLN A 59 -1.84 10.37 -1.53
N VAL A 60 -2.74 10.08 -0.58
CA VAL A 60 -2.96 10.93 0.60
C VAL A 60 -1.69 11.10 1.41
N ARG A 61 -0.90 10.02 1.58
CA ARG A 61 0.34 10.01 2.34
C ARG A 61 1.39 10.98 1.78
N GLN A 62 1.38 11.28 0.48
CA GLN A 62 2.31 12.26 -0.11
C GLN A 62 2.09 13.70 0.42
N PHE A 63 0.88 14.01 0.90
CA PHE A 63 0.54 15.33 1.45
C PHE A 63 0.73 15.42 2.97
N ILE A 64 0.90 14.28 3.65
CA ILE A 64 1.08 14.25 5.11
C ILE A 64 2.57 14.35 5.43
N LYS A 65 2.95 15.37 6.19
CA LYS A 65 4.34 15.50 6.64
C LYS A 65 4.70 14.41 7.67
N PRO A 66 5.94 13.89 7.67
CA PRO A 66 6.36 12.84 8.60
C PRO A 66 6.16 13.21 10.08
N GLU A 67 6.32 14.48 10.47
CA GLU A 67 6.18 14.94 11.85
C GLU A 67 4.72 14.89 12.34
N THR A 68 3.76 15.05 11.42
CA THR A 68 2.34 14.89 11.74
C THR A 68 2.01 13.43 11.98
N LEU A 69 2.55 12.53 11.15
CA LEU A 69 2.33 11.09 11.28
C LEU A 69 3.09 10.49 12.47
N ALA A 70 4.19 11.10 12.90
CA ALA A 70 4.97 10.73 14.09
C ALA A 70 4.15 10.77 15.40
N LYS A 71 3.05 11.52 15.44
CA LYS A 71 2.13 11.59 16.59
C LYS A 71 1.30 10.32 16.79
N ALA A 72 1.21 9.46 15.77
CA ALA A 72 0.46 8.21 15.84
C ALA A 72 1.23 7.10 16.59
N PRO A 73 0.55 6.04 17.08
CA PRO A 73 1.20 4.86 17.62
C PRO A 73 2.11 4.14 16.60
N ASP A 74 3.21 3.54 17.04
CA ASP A 74 4.22 2.93 16.16
C ASP A 74 3.66 1.80 15.28
N TRP A 75 2.73 1.02 15.82
CA TRP A 75 2.04 -0.03 15.07
C TRP A 75 1.21 0.55 13.93
N LEU A 76 0.54 1.69 14.16
CA LEU A 76 -0.30 2.35 13.16
C LEU A 76 0.58 2.98 12.07
N ILE A 77 1.66 3.65 12.45
CA ILE A 77 2.65 4.17 11.49
C ILE A 77 3.18 3.03 10.62
N SER A 78 3.53 1.89 11.23
CA SER A 78 4.06 0.74 10.50
C SER A 78 3.07 0.17 9.49
N ILE A 79 1.77 0.07 9.85
CA ILE A 79 0.73 -0.38 8.94
C ILE A 79 0.55 0.63 7.79
N LEU A 80 0.37 1.91 8.11
CA LEU A 80 0.11 2.96 7.13
C LEU A 80 1.29 3.14 6.14
N GLU A 81 2.53 3.12 6.63
CA GLU A 81 3.72 3.19 5.76
C GLU A 81 3.89 1.92 4.91
N SER A 82 3.42 0.76 5.39
CA SER A 82 3.44 -0.49 4.61
C SER A 82 2.37 -0.46 3.52
N ILE A 83 1.16 0.01 3.82
CA ILE A 83 0.06 0.15 2.85
C ILE A 83 0.43 1.17 1.76
N ALA A 84 1.11 2.26 2.12
CA ALA A 84 1.59 3.25 1.17
C ALA A 84 2.81 2.79 0.35
N ALA A 85 3.31 1.57 0.58
CA ALA A 85 4.58 1.07 0.03
C ALA A 85 5.80 1.98 0.32
N ASN A 86 5.69 2.89 1.30
CA ASN A 86 6.70 3.88 1.63
C ASN A 86 7.73 3.37 2.63
N ARG A 87 7.48 2.24 3.28
CA ARG A 87 8.41 1.65 4.26
C ARG A 87 9.80 1.36 3.69
N GLY A 88 9.91 1.08 2.39
CA GLY A 88 11.19 0.94 1.68
C GLY A 88 11.90 2.29 1.51
N HIS A 89 11.20 3.30 1.00
CA HIS A 89 11.73 4.65 0.81
C HIS A 89 12.12 5.33 2.14
N ALA A 90 11.28 5.21 3.17
CA ALA A 90 11.51 5.80 4.50
C ALA A 90 12.69 5.16 5.27
N LYS A 91 13.15 3.96 4.87
CA LYS A 91 14.40 3.39 5.42
C LYS A 91 15.65 4.04 4.81
N ASN A 92 15.56 4.50 3.57
CA ASN A 92 16.69 5.11 2.85
C ASN A 92 16.75 6.63 3.06
N GLU A 93 15.60 7.26 3.31
CA GLU A 93 15.49 8.70 3.57
C GLU A 93 14.90 8.92 4.96
N LEU A 94 15.79 8.99 5.96
CA LEU A 94 15.44 9.16 7.37
C LEU A 94 14.57 10.40 7.63
N ASP A 95 14.77 11.46 6.84
CA ASP A 95 14.00 12.71 6.86
C ASP A 95 12.56 12.56 6.34
N LYS A 96 12.21 11.40 5.81
CA LYS A 96 10.83 11.06 5.40
C LYS A 96 10.18 10.02 6.33
N ASN A 97 10.89 9.57 7.36
CA ASN A 97 10.48 8.47 8.22
C ASN A 97 9.79 8.97 9.51
N PRO A 98 8.46 8.81 9.65
CA PRO A 98 7.73 9.30 10.83
C PRO A 98 8.22 8.68 12.15
N ILE A 99 8.67 7.43 12.13
CA ILE A 99 9.21 6.75 13.33
C ILE A 99 10.52 7.41 13.77
N HIS A 100 11.33 7.87 12.81
CA HIS A 100 12.56 8.56 13.12
C HIS A 100 12.30 9.90 13.80
N PHE A 101 11.39 10.72 13.26
CA PHE A 101 10.97 11.98 13.88
C PHE A 101 10.39 11.77 15.28
N LYS A 102 9.56 10.72 15.46
CA LYS A 102 9.00 10.39 16.77
C LYS A 102 10.06 10.11 17.82
N ARG A 103 11.19 9.49 17.44
CA ARG A 103 12.28 9.16 18.36
C ARG A 103 13.20 10.34 18.67
N MET A 104 13.14 11.41 17.88
CA MET A 104 13.91 12.64 18.13
C MET A 104 13.15 13.70 18.95
N GLN A 105 11.85 13.51 19.14
CA GLN A 105 10.99 14.34 20.00
C GLN A 105 11.01 13.80 21.43
#